data_AF-A0A7X9GM02-F1
#
_entry.id   AF-A0A7X9GM02-F1
#
_cell.length_a   1.000
_cell.length_b   1.000
_cell.length_c   1.000
_cell.angle_alpha   90.00
_cell.angle_beta   90.00
_cell.angle_gamma   90.00
#
_symmetry.space_group_name_H-M   'P 1'
#
loop_
_entity.id
_entity.type
_entity.pdbx_description
1 polymer ?
#
loop_
_entity_poly.entity_id
_entity_poly.type
_entity_poly.pdbx_seq_one_letter_code
_entity_poly.pdbx_strand_id
1 'polypeptide(L)'
;MQLSEQIAFNIVREVNSVIPININIMNAEGIIIASSNPTRIGRFHEAAYRIISDKIDELTVRYDGEFEGALKGINYSLKLQDLIVGVL
;
A
#
# COMPACT_ATOMS: atom_id res chain seq x y z
N MET A 1 -8.29 -14.18 3.54
CA MET A 1 -8.09 -13.24 4.66
C MET A 1 -7.64 -11.92 4.07
N GLN A 2 -8.27 -10.81 4.46
CA GLN A 2 -7.95 -9.48 3.95
C GLN A 2 -7.62 -8.57 5.14
N LEU A 3 -6.70 -7.64 4.94
CA LEU A 3 -6.41 -6.61 5.92
C LEU A 3 -7.66 -5.72 6.12
N SER A 4 -8.07 -5.49 7.36
CA SER A 4 -9.21 -4.62 7.63
C SER A 4 -8.82 -3.14 7.52
N GLU A 5 -9.76 -2.30 7.08
CA GLU A 5 -9.56 -0.85 6.99
C GLU A 5 -9.15 -0.24 8.33
N GLN A 6 -9.73 -0.73 9.43
CA GLN A 6 -9.40 -0.26 10.78
C GLN A 6 -7.93 -0.55 11.16
N ILE A 7 -7.42 -1.73 10.81
CA ILE A 7 -6.01 -2.07 11.07
C ILE A 7 -5.11 -1.23 10.16
N ALA A 8 -5.44 -1.10 8.88
CA ALA A 8 -4.69 -0.27 7.94
C ALA A 8 -4.60 1.18 8.41
N PHE A 9 -5.72 1.77 8.84
CA PHE A 9 -5.76 3.12 9.41
C PHE A 9 -4.86 3.25 10.64
N ASN A 10 -4.91 2.27 11.55
CA ASN A 10 -4.05 2.28 12.73
C ASN A 10 -2.57 2.23 12.35
N ILE A 11 -2.18 1.38 11.39
CA ILE A 11 -0.78 1.33 10.92
C ILE A 11 -0.33 2.68 10.37
N VAL A 12 -1.12 3.30 9.49
CA VAL A 12 -0.81 4.63 8.95
C VAL A 12 -0.65 5.66 10.06
N ARG A 13 -1.55 5.65 11.05
CA ARG A 13 -1.50 6.56 12.20
C ARG A 13 -0.24 6.35 13.05
N GLU A 14 0.08 5.11 13.41
CA GLU A 14 1.23 4.80 14.25
C GLU A 14 2.55 5.16 13.53
N VAL A 15 2.68 4.82 12.24
CA VAL A 15 3.88 5.19 11.46
C VAL A 15 4.04 6.71 11.38
N ASN A 16 2.96 7.44 11.08
CA ASN A 16 3.00 8.91 11.03
C ASN A 16 3.27 9.58 12.37
N SER A 17 2.97 8.93 13.50
CA SER A 17 3.31 9.44 14.82
C SER A 17 4.82 9.44 15.11
N VAL A 18 5.57 8.58 14.40
CA VAL A 18 7.02 8.44 14.55
C VAL A 18 7.77 9.14 13.42
N ILE A 19 7.28 9.02 12.18
CA ILE A 19 7.93 9.55 10.98
C ILE A 19 6.88 10.24 10.10
N PRO A 20 6.99 11.56 9.84
CA PRO A 20 6.00 12.29 9.05
C PRO A 20 6.23 12.07 7.55
N ILE A 21 5.92 10.86 7.06
CA ILE A 21 6.05 10.45 5.66
C ILE A 21 4.68 10.19 5.03
N ASN A 22 4.59 10.32 3.71
CA ASN A 22 3.40 9.89 2.99
C ASN A 22 3.38 8.37 2.90
N ILE A 23 2.45 7.75 3.61
CA ILE A 23 2.22 6.30 3.57
C ILE A 23 0.82 5.95 3.08
N ASN A 24 0.71 4.84 2.36
CA ASN A 24 -0.53 4.26 1.87
C ASN A 24 -0.57 2.78 2.29
N ILE A 25 -1.76 2.23 2.44
CA ILE A 25 -1.95 0.79 2.57
C ILE A 25 -2.98 0.35 1.57
N MET A 26 -2.64 -0.67 0.80
CA MET A 26 -3.47 -1.24 -0.24
C MET A 26 -3.97 -2.62 0.18
N ASN A 27 -5.22 -2.95 -0.16
CA ASN A 27 -5.78 -4.27 0.01
C ASN A 27 -5.30 -5.25 -1.07
N ALA A 28 -5.77 -6.50 -1.03
CA ALA A 28 -5.42 -7.55 -1.99
C ALA A 28 -5.85 -7.28 -3.45
N GLU A 29 -6.62 -6.21 -3.70
CA GLU A 29 -7.07 -5.79 -5.03
C GLU A 29 -6.29 -4.57 -5.55
N GLY A 30 -5.28 -4.11 -4.78
CA GLY A 30 -4.51 -2.90 -5.13
C GLY A 30 -5.27 -1.60 -4.86
N ILE A 31 -6.35 -1.63 -4.08
CA ILE A 31 -7.11 -0.44 -3.68
C ILE A 31 -6.54 0.13 -2.40
N ILE A 32 -6.28 1.44 -2.38
CA ILE A 32 -5.81 2.16 -1.19
C ILE A 32 -6.93 2.21 -0.15
N ILE A 33 -6.75 1.53 0.98
CA ILE A 33 -7.71 1.45 2.09
C ILE A 33 -7.34 2.33 3.29
N ALA A 34 -6.08 2.78 3.36
CA ALA A 34 -5.65 3.81 4.31
C ALA A 34 -4.55 4.67 3.69
N SER A 35 -4.52 5.96 4.00
CA SER A 35 -3.50 6.86 3.49
C SER A 35 -3.29 8.07 4.40
N SER A 36 -2.07 8.58 4.40
CA SER A 36 -1.73 9.89 4.97
C SER A 36 -2.40 11.04 4.20
N ASN A 37 -2.74 10.81 2.94
CA ASN A 37 -3.50 11.72 2.10
C ASN A 37 -4.89 11.12 1.82
N PRO A 38 -5.95 11.57 2.52
CA PRO A 38 -7.30 11.03 2.37
C PRO A 38 -7.82 11.02 0.93
N THR A 39 -7.35 11.92 0.06
CA THR A 39 -7.75 11.97 -1.36
C THR A 39 -7.29 10.75 -2.18
N ARG A 40 -6.39 9.93 -1.62
CA ARG A 40 -5.92 8.68 -2.22
C ARG A 40 -6.81 7.48 -1.90
N ILE A 41 -7.58 7.52 -0.82
CA ILE A 41 -8.39 6.38 -0.37
C ILE A 41 -9.43 6.03 -1.44
N GLY A 42 -9.61 4.73 -1.70
CA GLY A 42 -10.50 4.20 -2.72
C GLY A 42 -9.92 4.22 -4.15
N ARG A 43 -8.71 4.74 -4.36
CA ARG A 43 -8.06 4.75 -5.67
C ARG A 43 -7.27 3.47 -5.89
N PHE A 44 -7.25 3.02 -7.15
CA PHE A 44 -6.41 1.92 -7.58
C PHE A 44 -4.92 2.32 -7.61
N HIS A 45 -4.06 1.35 -7.33
CA HIS A 45 -2.62 1.48 -7.28
C HIS A 45 -1.95 0.29 -7.97
N GLU A 46 -1.59 0.44 -9.24
CA GLU A 46 -1.13 -0.68 -10.08
C GLU A 46 0.15 -1.34 -9.54
N ALA A 47 1.09 -0.57 -8.99
CA ALA A 47 2.30 -1.14 -8.37
C ALA A 47 1.99 -2.11 -7.23
N ALA A 48 0.93 -1.85 -6.46
CA ALA A 48 0.50 -2.75 -5.38
C ALA A 48 -0.17 -4.01 -5.96
N TYR A 49 -1.00 -3.83 -6.97
CA TYR A 49 -1.63 -4.94 -7.70
C TYR A 49 -0.60 -5.90 -8.30
N ARG A 50 0.50 -5.38 -8.86
CA ARG A 50 1.63 -6.19 -9.35
C ARG A 50 2.34 -6.93 -8.23
N ILE A 51 2.60 -6.29 -7.10
CA ILE A 51 3.18 -6.95 -5.90
C ILE A 51 2.38 -8.19 -5.51
N ILE A 52 1.06 -8.05 -5.46
CA ILE A 52 0.15 -9.12 -5.05
C ILE A 52 0.06 -10.20 -6.13
N SER A 53 -0.15 -9.80 -7.39
CA SER A 53 -0.35 -10.72 -8.53
C SER A 53 0.91 -11.54 -8.83
N ASP A 54 2.07 -10.89 -8.82
CA ASP A 54 3.35 -11.49 -9.19
C ASP A 54 4.08 -12.11 -7.98
N LYS A 55 3.52 -11.96 -6.77
CA LYS A 55 4.07 -12.45 -5.49
C LYS A 55 5.50 -11.97 -5.23
N ILE A 56 5.79 -10.72 -5.53
CA ILE A 56 7.09 -10.10 -5.28
C ILE A 56 7.10 -9.40 -3.91
N ASP A 57 8.27 -9.32 -3.29
CA ASP A 57 8.39 -8.77 -1.92
C ASP A 57 8.33 -7.26 -1.87
N GLU A 58 8.91 -6.61 -2.88
CA GLU A 58 9.03 -5.17 -2.98
C GLU A 58 8.98 -4.70 -4.44
N LEU A 59 8.50 -3.47 -4.64
CA LEU A 59 8.57 -2.77 -5.93
C LEU A 59 8.85 -1.29 -5.70
N THR A 60 9.88 -0.78 -6.37
CA THR A 60 10.19 0.66 -6.39
C THR A 60 9.53 1.33 -7.57
N VAL A 61 8.73 2.36 -7.29
CA VAL A 61 8.19 3.31 -8.27
C VAL A 61 9.18 4.46 -8.39
N ARG A 62 9.83 4.58 -9.54
CA ARG A 62 10.95 5.50 -9.81
C ARG A 62 10.51 6.93 -10.08
N TYR A 63 9.32 7.10 -10.65
CA TYR A 63 8.71 8.41 -10.93
C TYR A 63 7.19 8.34 -10.86
N ASP A 64 6.55 9.49 -10.62
CA ASP A 64 5.10 9.59 -10.52
C ASP A 64 4.44 9.13 -11.82
N GLY A 65 3.48 8.21 -11.73
CA GLY A 65 2.79 7.65 -12.89
C GLY A 65 3.58 6.60 -13.67
N GLU A 66 4.70 6.05 -13.16
CA GLU A 66 5.31 4.84 -13.75
C GLU A 66 4.33 3.67 -13.78
N PHE A 67 3.44 3.61 -12.79
CA PHE A 67 2.30 2.70 -12.72
C PHE A 67 1.02 3.51 -12.45
N GLU A 68 -0.11 3.03 -12.97
CA GLU A 68 -1.40 3.71 -12.83
C GLU A 68 -1.74 3.95 -11.35
N GLY A 69 -2.05 5.22 -11.03
CA GLY A 69 -2.40 5.64 -9.67
C GLY A 69 -1.26 5.64 -8.66
N ALA A 70 -0.03 5.28 -9.08
CA ALA A 70 1.15 5.25 -8.24
C ALA A 70 1.93 6.58 -8.27
N LEU A 71 2.49 6.93 -7.10
CA LEU A 71 3.48 8.00 -6.96
C LEU A 71 4.84 7.39 -6.67
N LYS A 72 5.91 8.14 -6.91
CA LYS A 72 7.28 7.77 -6.61
C LYS A 72 7.40 7.33 -5.15
N GLY A 73 7.98 6.16 -4.93
CA GLY A 73 8.10 5.55 -3.61
C GLY A 73 8.51 4.09 -3.69
N ILE A 74 8.60 3.45 -2.52
CA ILE A 74 8.87 2.01 -2.40
C ILE A 74 7.61 1.38 -1.83
N ASN A 75 7.24 0.21 -2.36
CA ASN A 75 6.08 -0.55 -1.93
C ASN A 75 6.54 -1.92 -1.44
N TYR A 76 6.05 -2.36 -0.29
CA TYR A 76 6.39 -3.64 0.35
C TYR A 76 5.16 -4.52 0.55
N SER A 77 5.29 -5.81 0.26
CA SER A 77 4.23 -6.78 0.56
C SER A 77 4.03 -6.94 2.07
N LEU A 78 2.78 -6.93 2.51
CA LEU A 78 2.39 -7.29 3.87
C LEU A 78 2.00 -8.77 3.89
N LYS A 79 2.73 -9.59 4.65
CA LYS A 79 2.54 -11.04 4.69
C LYS A 79 2.07 -11.52 6.06
N LEU A 80 1.15 -12.48 6.05
CA LEU A 80 0.76 -13.25 7.23
C LEU A 80 0.80 -14.73 6.88
N GLN A 81 1.71 -15.48 7.51
CA GLN A 81 1.96 -16.89 7.19
C GLN A 81 2.23 -17.09 5.69
N ASP A 82 3.14 -16.28 5.13
CA ASP A 82 3.52 -16.23 3.70
C ASP A 82 2.41 -15.84 2.71
N LEU A 83 1.19 -15.57 3.19
CA LEU A 83 0.12 -15.02 2.37
C LEU A 83 0.22 -13.50 2.32
N ILE A 84 0.29 -12.93 1.12
CA ILE A 84 0.18 -11.48 0.93
C ILE A 84 -1.26 -11.04 1.26
N VAL A 85 -1.39 -10.18 2.26
CA VAL A 85 -2.67 -9.65 2.75
C VAL A 85 -2.88 -8.17 2.41
N GLY A 86 -1.85 -7.51 1.90
CA GLY A 86 -1.87 -6.10 1.48
C GLY A 86 -0.49 -5.61 1.05
N VAL A 87 -0.36 -4.31 0.83
CA VAL A 87 0.89 -3.64 0.46
C VAL A 87 1.00 -2.32 1.22
N LEU A 88 2.21 -1.95 1.64
CA LEU A 88 2.58 -0.71 2.31
C LEU A 88 3.46 0.15 1.39
#